data_AF-A0A937D796-F1
#
_entry.id   AF-A0A937D796-F1
#
_cell.length_a   1.000
_cell.length_b   1.000
_cell.length_c   1.000
_cell.angle_alpha   90.00
_cell.angle_beta   90.00
_cell.angle_gamma   90.00
#
_symmetry.space_group_name_H-M   'P 1'
#
loop_
_entity.id
_entity.type
_entity.pdbx_description
1 polymer ?
#
loop_
_entity_poly.entity_id
_entity_poly.type
_entity_poly.pdbx_seq_one_letter_code
_entity_poly.pdbx_strand_id
1 'polypeptide(L)' 'MGSGRHSRPKNESIQKTLEIKNNINVNPGLRMDDVCQKFGFSKTTYNRALRWLEHREN' A
#
# COMPACT_ATOMS: atom_id res chain seq x y z
N MET A 1 7.55 -7.60 28.99
CA MET A 1 8.15 -6.61 28.05
C MET A 1 8.24 -7.24 26.67
N GLY A 2 7.72 -6.55 25.65
CA GLY A 2 8.14 -6.64 24.25
C GLY A 2 7.94 -7.94 23.47
N SER A 3 6.70 -8.28 23.12
CA SER A 3 6.44 -9.15 21.95
C SER A 3 6.57 -8.32 20.66
N GLY A 4 7.77 -7.77 20.44
CA GLY A 4 8.10 -6.91 19.31
C GLY A 4 8.51 -7.73 18.10
N ARG A 5 7.57 -8.41 17.44
CA ARG A 5 7.72 -8.77 16.02
C ARG A 5 6.38 -8.58 15.34
N HIS A 6 6.26 -7.43 14.69
CA HIS A 6 5.21 -7.12 13.72
C HIS A 6 5.01 -8.35 12.83
N SER A 7 3.86 -9.01 12.95
CA SER A 7 3.51 -10.12 12.06
C SER A 7 3.73 -9.63 10.63
N ARG A 8 4.48 -10.40 9.83
CA ARG A 8 4.68 -10.11 8.40
C ARG A 8 3.32 -9.73 7.82
N PRO A 9 3.23 -8.67 6.98
CA PRO A 9 1.98 -8.34 6.33
C PRO A 9 1.43 -9.62 5.69
N LYS A 10 0.18 -9.96 6.04
CA LYS A 10 -0.48 -11.15 5.48
C LYS A 10 -0.43 -11.04 3.95
N ASN A 11 -0.36 -12.17 3.23
CA ASN A 11 -0.27 -12.18 1.77
C ASN A 11 -1.26 -11.21 1.10
N GLU A 12 -2.47 -11.08 1.65
CA GLU A 12 -3.49 -10.13 1.20
C GLU A 12 -3.03 -8.65 1.23
N SER A 13 -2.34 -8.21 2.29
CA SER A 13 -1.82 -6.84 2.37
C SER A 13 -0.70 -6.57 1.38
N ILE A 14 0.11 -7.60 1.08
CA ILE A 14 1.15 -7.53 0.05
C ILE A 14 0.49 -7.44 -1.34
N GLN A 15 -0.51 -8.27 -1.62
CA GLN A 15 -1.26 -8.24 -2.87
C GLN A 15 -1.91 -6.87 -3.10
N LYS A 16 -2.62 -6.33 -2.10
CA LYS A 16 -3.22 -4.99 -2.17
C LYS A 16 -2.18 -3.92 -2.46
N THR A 17 -1.01 -4.00 -1.84
CA THR A 17 0.09 -3.03 -2.08
C THR A 17 0.62 -3.11 -3.52
N LEU A 18 0.73 -4.31 -4.09
CA LEU A 18 1.12 -4.50 -5.49
C LEU A 18 0.04 -4.00 -6.46
N GLU A 19 -1.23 -4.20 -6.16
CA GLU A 19 -2.34 -3.67 -6.95
C GLU A 19 -2.35 -2.14 -6.96
N ILE A 20 -2.08 -1.49 -5.82
CA ILE A 20 -1.92 -0.04 -5.72
C ILE A 20 -0.76 0.42 -6.62
N LYS A 21 0.41 -0.24 -6.53
CA LYS A 21 1.57 0.07 -7.39
C LYS A 21 1.19 0.00 -8.86
N ASN A 22 0.53 -1.07 -9.27
CA ASN A 22 0.11 -1.26 -10.66
C ASN A 22 -0.88 -0.17 -11.11
N ASN A 23 -1.85 0.17 -10.26
CA ASN A 23 -2.85 1.19 -10.58
C ASN A 23 -2.25 2.60 -10.71
N ILE A 24 -1.23 2.93 -9.91
CA ILE A 24 -0.47 4.20 -10.04
C ILE A 24 0.40 4.20 -11.30
N ASN A 25 1.05 3.09 -11.62
CA ASN A 25 1.87 2.98 -12.84
C ASN A 25 1.05 3.12 -14.12
N VAL A 26 -0.14 2.51 -14.17
CA VAL A 26 -1.05 2.61 -15.32
C VAL A 26 -1.65 4.01 -15.42
N ASN A 27 -1.97 4.65 -14.28
CA ASN A 27 -2.57 5.97 -14.22
C ASN A 27 -1.79 6.90 -13.26
N PRO A 28 -0.69 7.52 -13.73
CA PRO A 28 0.15 8.37 -12.88
C PRO A 28 -0.54 9.66 -12.38
N GLY A 29 -1.68 10.03 -12.99
CA GLY A 29 -2.49 11.19 -12.58
C GLY A 29 -3.64 10.86 -11.62
N LEU A 30 -3.83 9.59 -11.22
CA LEU A 30 -4.94 9.23 -10.34
C LEU A 30 -4.74 9.86 -8.96
N ARG A 31 -5.78 10.55 -8.45
CA ARG A 31 -5.71 11.15 -7.12
C ARG A 31 -5.75 10.03 -6.08
N MET A 32 -5.02 10.22 -4.98
CA MET A 32 -5.02 9.28 -3.84
C MET A 32 -6.44 8.91 -3.39
N ASP A 33 -7.37 9.88 -3.40
CA ASP A 33 -8.76 9.68 -2.98
C ASP A 33 -9.48 8.63 -3.84
N ASP A 34 -9.35 8.74 -5.16
CA ASP A 34 -9.91 7.78 -6.12
C ASP A 34 -9.35 6.37 -5.91
N VAL A 35 -8.05 6.27 -5.64
CA VAL A 35 -7.41 4.98 -5.34
C VAL A 35 -7.96 4.42 -4.01
N CYS A 36 -8.03 5.24 -2.96
CA CYS A 36 -8.57 4.82 -1.67
C CYS A 36 -10.03 4.34 -1.76
N GLN A 37 -10.86 5.06 -2.51
CA GLN A 37 -12.26 4.72 -2.74
C GLN A 37 -12.40 3.43 -3.56
N LYS A 38 -11.62 3.27 -4.64
CA LYS A 38 -11.65 2.09 -5.52
C LYS A 38 -11.32 0.79 -4.77
N PHE A 39 -10.37 0.84 -3.85
CA PHE A 39 -9.88 -0.34 -3.13
C PHE A 39 -10.44 -0.46 -1.70
N GLY A 40 -11.28 0.48 -1.26
CA GLY A 40 -11.95 0.45 0.04
C GLY A 40 -11.00 0.55 1.24
N PHE A 41 -9.88 1.26 1.11
CA PHE A 41 -8.93 1.46 2.21
C PHE A 41 -8.72 2.93 2.56
N SER A 42 -8.25 3.19 3.77
CA SER A 42 -7.98 4.54 4.25
C SER A 42 -6.72 5.13 3.61
N LYS A 43 -6.67 6.47 3.54
CA LYS A 43 -5.49 7.25 3.09
C LYS A 43 -4.21 6.87 3.85
N THR A 44 -4.33 6.51 5.13
CA THR A 44 -3.20 6.03 5.93
C THR A 44 -2.63 4.71 5.40
N THR A 45 -3.50 3.77 4.99
CA THR A 45 -3.09 2.49 4.39
C THR A 45 -2.40 2.72 3.06
N TYR A 46 -2.91 3.64 2.24
CA TYR A 46 -2.28 4.04 0.99
C TYR A 46 -0.86 4.59 1.20
N ASN A 47 -0.69 5.54 2.12
CA ASN A 47 0.63 6.11 2.43
C ASN A 47 1.61 5.07 2.98
N ARG A 48 1.13 4.13 3.81
CA ARG A 48 1.96 3.01 4.30
C ARG A 48 2.38 2.07 3.17
N ALA A 49 1.47 1.79 2.23
CA ALA A 49 1.76 0.99 1.06
C ALA A 49 2.84 1.66 0.18
N LEU A 50 2.71 2.97 -0.08
CA LEU A 50 3.73 3.73 -0.82
C LEU A 50 5.10 3.69 -0.14
N ARG A 51 5.17 4.02 1.15
CA ARG A 51 6.44 3.98 1.90
C ARG A 51 7.09 2.59 1.87
N TRP A 52 6.28 1.54 1.94
CA TRP A 52 6.77 0.17 1.86
C TRP A 52 7.30 -0.18 0.47
N LEU A 53 6.69 0.35 -0.59
CA LEU A 53 7.16 0.21 -1.96
C LEU A 53 8.48 0.97 -2.18
N GLU A 54 8.59 2.23 -1.71
CA GLU A 54 9.83 3.03 -1.78
C GLU A 54 11.02 2.34 -1.10
N HIS A 55 10.78 1.68 0.04
CA HIS A 55 11.81 0.94 0.78
C HIS A 55 12.24 -0.37 0.10
N ARG A 56 11.49 -0.88 -0.89
CA ARG A 56 11.85 -2.07 -1.67
C ARG A 56 12.56 -1.76 -2.98
N GLU A 57 12.45 -0.53 -3.47
CA GLU A 57 13.13 -0.09 -4.70
C GLU A 57 14.50 0.57 -4.43
N ASN A 58 14.84 0.79 -3.15
CA ASN A 58 16.19 1.10 -2.67
C ASN A 58 16.83 -0.14 -2.04
#